data_AF-D7SIF7-F1
#
_entry.id   AF-D7SIF7-F1
#
_cell.length_a   1.000
_cell.length_b   1.000
_cell.length_c   1.000
_cell.angle_alpha   90.00
_cell.angle_beta   90.00
_cell.angle_gamma   90.00
#
_symmetry.space_group_name_H-M   'P 1'
#
loop_
_entity.id
_entity.type
_entity.pdbx_description
1 polymer ?
#
loop_
_entity_poly.entity_id
_entity_poly.type
_entity_poly.pdbx_seq_one_letter_code
_entity_poly.pdbx_strand_id
1 'polypeptide(L)'
;MASVEGAKEGKTRRNSSDHLSFQDIVPSSGWSEDEKCHYLLVDLPGFKREEVKLQVDYQTNQLMASGERRSRNRRKNLRRRMGLPAPLRKRM
;
A
#
# COMPACT_ATOMS: atom_id res chain seq x y z
N MET A 1 10.41 -52.56 44.22
CA MET A 1 9.36 -52.47 43.19
C MET A 1 9.30 -51.03 42.74
N ALA A 2 9.84 -50.72 41.55
CA ALA A 2 9.77 -49.38 40.97
C ALA A 2 8.52 -49.31 40.10
N SER A 3 7.54 -48.48 40.47
CA SER A 3 6.43 -48.14 39.57
C SER A 3 6.86 -47.00 38.67
N VAL A 4 6.74 -47.27 37.37
CA VAL A 4 6.82 -46.32 36.27
C VAL A 4 5.51 -45.51 36.23
N GLU A 5 5.55 -44.35 35.56
CA GLU A 5 4.44 -43.54 34.98
C GLU A 5 4.58 -42.07 35.39
N GLY A 6 4.70 -41.09 34.51
CA GLY A 6 4.84 -41.05 33.06
C GLY A 6 5.07 -39.57 32.75
N ALA A 7 6.22 -39.24 32.17
CA ALA A 7 6.54 -37.86 31.81
C ALA A 7 5.65 -37.48 30.62
N LYS A 8 4.58 -36.72 30.87
CA LYS A 8 3.78 -36.11 29.80
C LYS A 8 4.60 -34.98 29.20
N GLU A 9 5.31 -35.32 28.13
CA GLU A 9 6.07 -34.43 27.27
C GLU A 9 5.13 -33.31 26.80
N GLY A 10 5.30 -32.13 27.40
CA GLY A 10 4.58 -30.93 27.03
C GLY A 10 4.97 -30.55 25.61
N LYS A 11 4.13 -30.93 24.63
CA LYS A 11 4.17 -30.34 23.29
C LYS A 11 3.83 -28.86 23.42
N THR A 12 4.86 -28.03 23.60
CA THR A 12 4.76 -26.59 23.40
C THR A 12 4.29 -26.40 21.97
N ARG A 13 3.01 -26.04 21.81
CA ARG A 13 2.47 -25.61 20.53
C ARG A 13 3.28 -24.37 20.14
N ARG A 14 4.22 -24.53 19.20
CA ARG A 14 4.89 -23.41 18.56
C ARG A 14 3.79 -22.61 17.89
N ASN A 15 3.39 -21.50 18.51
CA ASN A 15 2.56 -20.50 17.87
C ASN A 15 3.38 -19.94 16.71
N SER A 16 3.25 -20.58 15.55
CA SER A 16 3.67 -20.01 14.29
C SER A 16 2.64 -18.93 13.99
N SER A 17 2.79 -17.78 14.66
CA SER A 17 2.11 -16.58 14.23
C SER A 17 2.57 -16.37 12.79
N ASP A 18 1.67 -16.63 11.84
CA ASP A 18 1.92 -16.41 10.42
C ASP A 18 2.61 -15.06 10.29
N HIS A 19 3.87 -15.07 9.87
CA HIS A 19 4.74 -13.91 9.94
C HIS A 19 4.27 -12.91 8.87
N LEU A 20 3.26 -12.10 9.22
CA LEU A 20 2.68 -11.10 8.34
C LEU A 20 3.70 -9.96 8.18
N SER A 21 4.29 -9.85 7.00
CA SER A 21 5.15 -8.71 6.69
C SER A 21 4.30 -7.53 6.23
N PHE A 22 4.44 -6.39 6.89
CA PHE A 22 3.81 -5.13 6.50
C PHE A 22 4.80 -4.28 5.71
N GLN A 23 4.34 -3.68 4.62
CA GLN A 23 5.15 -2.78 3.81
C GLN A 23 4.31 -1.56 3.40
N ASP A 24 4.77 -0.39 3.82
CA ASP A 24 4.28 0.88 3.29
C ASP A 24 5.09 1.22 2.04
N ILE A 25 4.38 1.54 0.96
CA ILE A 25 4.99 1.83 -0.34
C ILE A 25 4.89 3.32 -0.62
N VAL A 26 6.03 3.93 -0.90
CA VAL A 26 6.12 5.27 -1.48
C VAL A 26 6.34 5.08 -2.99
N PRO A 27 5.31 5.27 -3.82
CA PRO A 27 5.46 5.06 -5.24
C PRO A 27 6.29 6.18 -5.88
N SER A 28 7.02 5.84 -6.92
CA SER A 28 7.57 6.83 -7.85
C SER A 28 6.40 7.51 -8.56
N SER A 29 6.44 8.83 -8.67
CA SER A 29 5.37 9.61 -9.28
C SER A 29 5.92 10.88 -9.91
N GLY A 30 5.40 11.25 -11.08
CA GLY A 30 5.76 12.49 -11.77
C GLY A 30 4.58 13.12 -12.49
N TRP A 31 4.53 14.45 -12.46
CA TRP A 31 3.64 15.24 -13.30
C TRP A 31 4.33 15.54 -14.63
N SER A 32 3.57 15.44 -15.70
CA SER A 32 3.88 16.04 -16.99
C SER A 32 2.65 16.81 -17.49
N GLU A 33 2.82 17.62 -18.52
CA GLU A 33 1.73 18.42 -19.07
C GLU A 33 1.85 18.55 -20.58
N ASP A 34 0.71 18.77 -21.22
CA ASP A 34 0.62 19.27 -22.59
C ASP A 34 -0.22 20.56 -22.61
N GLU A 35 -0.59 21.04 -23.80
CA GLU A 35 -1.38 22.27 -23.95
C GLU A 35 -2.81 22.16 -23.40
N LYS A 36 -3.30 20.95 -23.11
CA LYS A 36 -4.71 20.66 -22.78
C LYS A 36 -4.90 20.19 -21.35
N CYS A 37 -3.99 19.40 -20.81
CA CYS A 37 -4.12 18.85 -19.46
C CYS A 37 -2.77 18.49 -18.81
N HIS A 38 -2.87 18.15 -17.52
CA HIS A 38 -1.78 17.55 -16.78
C HIS A 38 -1.96 16.04 -16.71
N TYR A 39 -0.86 15.32 -16.85
CA TYR A 39 -0.77 13.88 -16.71
C TYR A 39 -0.04 13.55 -15.42
N LEU A 40 -0.60 12.61 -14.66
CA LEU A 40 0.07 12.03 -13.52
C LEU A 40 0.45 10.58 -13.85
N LEU A 41 1.75 10.28 -13.79
CA LEU A 41 2.25 8.92 -13.86
C LEU A 41 2.64 8.46 -12.46
N VAL A 42 2.17 7.28 -12.05
CA VAL A 42 2.47 6.67 -10.75
C VAL A 42 2.80 5.19 -10.93
N ASP A 43 3.98 4.79 -10.48
CA ASP A 43 4.40 3.39 -10.52
C ASP A 43 3.87 2.65 -9.29
N LEU A 44 2.93 1.72 -9.49
CA LEU A 44 2.28 0.95 -8.42
C LEU A 44 2.58 -0.56 -8.54
N PRO A 45 3.84 -0.99 -8.39
CA PRO A 45 4.23 -2.38 -8.60
C PRO A 45 3.56 -3.31 -7.59
N GLY A 46 2.81 -4.27 -8.13
CA GLY A 46 2.13 -5.26 -7.31
C GLY A 46 0.87 -4.72 -6.63
N PHE A 47 0.19 -3.73 -7.20
CA PHE A 47 -1.23 -3.50 -6.96
C PHE A 47 -2.03 -3.84 -8.22
N LYS A 48 -3.24 -4.38 -8.05
CA LYS A 48 -4.21 -4.43 -9.13
C LYS A 48 -4.95 -3.09 -9.20
N ARG A 49 -5.50 -2.77 -10.37
CA ARG A 49 -6.23 -1.51 -10.57
C ARG A 49 -7.39 -1.35 -9.58
N GLU A 50 -8.08 -2.44 -9.27
CA GLU A 50 -9.25 -2.45 -8.38
C GLU A 50 -8.86 -2.26 -6.90
N GLU A 51 -7.58 -2.47 -6.55
CA GLU A 51 -7.04 -2.30 -5.20
C GLU A 51 -6.56 -0.86 -4.95
N VAL A 52 -6.66 0.02 -5.96
CA VAL A 52 -6.18 1.40 -5.91
C VAL A 52 -7.35 2.37 -6.07
N LYS A 53 -7.40 3.36 -5.20
CA LYS A 53 -8.35 4.49 -5.25
C LYS A 53 -7.60 5.80 -5.41
N LEU A 54 -8.04 6.61 -6.36
CA LEU A 54 -7.60 7.99 -6.54
C LEU A 54 -8.72 8.92 -6.05
N GLN A 55 -8.36 9.94 -5.28
CA GLN A 55 -9.27 10.97 -4.83
C GLN A 55 -8.62 12.33 -5.00
N VAL A 56 -9.38 13.29 -5.53
CA VAL A 56 -8.97 14.69 -5.57
C VAL A 56 -9.65 15.42 -4.43
N ASP A 57 -8.86 16.12 -3.63
CA ASP A 57 -9.31 17.05 -2.62
C ASP A 57 -9.04 18.48 -3.12
N TYR A 58 -10.10 19.14 -3.56
CA TYR A 58 -10.04 20.51 -4.08
C TYR A 58 -9.85 21.56 -2.98
N GLN A 59 -10.15 21.24 -1.72
CA GLN A 59 -9.94 22.19 -0.61
C GLN A 59 -8.45 22.30 -0.28
N THR A 60 -7.74 21.17 -0.33
CA THR A 60 -6.30 21.13 -0.07
C THR A 60 -5.44 21.18 -1.33
N ASN A 61 -6.05 21.19 -2.53
CA ASN A 61 -5.39 21.06 -3.84
C ASN A 61 -4.47 19.84 -3.90
N GLN A 62 -4.96 18.68 -3.43
CA GLN A 62 -4.19 17.44 -3.38
C GLN A 62 -4.88 16.32 -4.15
N LEU A 63 -4.08 15.50 -4.83
CA LEU A 63 -4.46 14.18 -5.28
C LEU A 63 -3.95 13.14 -4.29
N MET A 64 -4.84 12.27 -3.83
CA MET A 64 -4.54 11.16 -2.94
C MET A 64 -4.67 9.84 -3.68
N ALA A 65 -3.55 9.13 -3.82
CA ALA A 65 -3.51 7.73 -4.23
C ALA A 65 -3.46 6.85 -2.97
N SER A 66 -4.40 5.92 -2.87
CA SER A 66 -4.50 5.00 -1.73
C SER A 66 -4.81 3.59 -2.20
N GLY A 67 -4.39 2.60 -1.42
CA GLY A 67 -4.67 1.21 -1.75
C GLY A 67 -4.19 0.26 -0.66
N GLU A 68 -4.78 -0.93 -0.65
CA GLU A 68 -4.37 -1.99 0.26
C GLU A 68 -4.39 -3.31 -0.51
N ARG A 69 -3.30 -4.07 -0.41
CA ARG A 69 -3.23 -5.43 -0.96
C ARG A 69 -2.80 -6.43 0.10
N ARG A 70 -3.59 -7.49 0.26
CA ARG A 70 -3.27 -8.65 1.09
C ARG A 70 -2.93 -9.86 0.22
N SER A 71 -1.80 -10.48 0.52
CA SER A 71 -1.36 -11.78 0.00
C SER A 71 -1.12 -12.74 1.16
N ARG A 72 -0.81 -14.01 0.87
CA ARG A 72 -0.73 -15.14 1.83
C ARG A 72 -0.12 -14.72 3.18
N ASN A 73 1.08 -14.14 3.17
CA ASN A 73 1.77 -13.67 4.38
C ASN A 73 2.24 -12.20 4.29
N ARG A 74 1.68 -11.40 3.37
CA ARG A 74 2.14 -10.01 3.16
C ARG A 74 0.97 -9.04 3.03
N ARG A 75 1.10 -7.87 3.66
CA ARG A 75 0.17 -6.76 3.51
C ARG A 75 0.93 -5.53 3.03
N LYS A 76 0.47 -4.95 1.92
CA LYS A 76 1.01 -3.72 1.33
C LYS A 76 -0.01 -2.61 1.48
N ASN A 77 0.43 -1.47 2.00
CA ASN A 77 -0.38 -0.26 2.04
C ASN A 77 0.23 0.81 1.15
N LEU A 78 -0.62 1.45 0.37
CA LEU A 78 -0.30 2.60 -0.45
C LEU A 78 -1.05 3.80 0.14
N ARG A 79 -0.30 4.86 0.48
CA ARG A 79 -0.85 6.18 0.77
C ARG A 79 0.11 7.23 0.26
N ARG A 80 -0.25 7.88 -0.84
CA ARG A 80 0.53 8.97 -1.42
C ARG A 80 -0.35 10.19 -1.65
N ARG A 81 0.06 11.33 -1.10
CA ARG A 81 -0.50 12.65 -1.38
C ARG A 81 0.44 13.39 -2.34
N MET A 82 -0.13 14.02 -3.36
CA MET A 82 0.59 14.82 -4.36
C MET A 82 -0.14 16.14 -4.52
N GLY A 83 0.59 17.25 -4.56
CA GLY A 83 -0.01 18.54 -4.91
C GLY A 83 -0.49 18.52 -6.35
N LEU A 84 -1.65 19.12 -6.60
CA LEU A 84 -2.11 19.38 -7.97
C LEU A 84 -1.24 20.47 -8.60
N PRO A 85 -0.88 20.34 -9.89
CA PRO A 85 -0.19 21.39 -10.61
C PRO A 85 -1.10 22.63 -10.75
N ALA A 86 -0.47 23.79 -10.95
CA ALA A 86 -1.20 25.02 -11.22
C ALA A 86 -1.99 24.90 -12.53
N PRO A 87 -3.17 25.54 -12.66
CA PRO A 87 -3.94 25.48 -13.89
C PRO A 87 -3.13 25.95 -15.11
N LEU A 88 -3.30 25.25 -16.23
CA LEU A 88 -2.68 25.62 -17.50
C LEU A 88 -3.02 27.07 -17.86
N ARG A 89 -1.98 27.88 -18.05
CA ARG A 89 -2.13 29.26 -18.48
C ARG A 89 -2.53 29.24 -19.95
N LYS A 90 -3.72 29.76 -20.28
CA LYS A 90 -4.09 29.99 -21.68
C LYS A 90 -3.10 31.01 -22.27
N ARG A 91 -2.36 30.61 -23.30
CA ARG A 91 -1.55 31.54 -24.08
C ARG A 91 -2.53 32.44 -24.83
N MET A 92 -2.57 33.72 -24.44
CA MET A 92 -3.32 34.77 -25.13
C MET A 92 -2.62 35.17 -26.42
#